data_AF-A0A9E2MMU2-F1
#
_entry.id   AF-A0A9E2MMU2-F1
#
_cell.length_a   1.000
_cell.length_b   1.000
_cell.length_c   1.000
_cell.angle_alpha   90.00
_cell.angle_beta   90.00
_cell.angle_gamma   90.00
#
_symmetry.space_group_name_H-M   'P 1'
#
loop_
_entity.id
_entity.type
_entity.pdbx_description
1 polymer ?
#
loop_
_entity_poly.entity_id
_entity_poly.type
_entity_poly.pdbx_seq_one_letter_code
_entity_poly.pdbx_strand_id
1 'polypeptide(L)'
;MNILQTNVSVVNNFLFKFKELFSNKQFSMFQSFIYAMLRDYKRLNLSSLSKQLSSDYQALQYFFSDSDWSNDNLNIKRINILKKQRTTGFSKDGVLAIPKGRLRT
;
A
#
# COMPACT_ATOMS: atom_id res chain seq x y z
N MET A 1 -5.45 -20.16 13.15
CA MET A 1 -4.56 -19.31 12.30
C MET A 1 -5.32 -18.95 11.05
N ASN A 2 -5.66 -17.68 10.87
CA ASN A 2 -6.29 -17.23 9.62
C ASN A 2 -5.21 -16.49 8.81
N ILE A 3 -4.48 -17.24 7.99
CA ILE A 3 -3.45 -16.67 7.12
C ILE A 3 -4.19 -15.86 6.05
N LEU A 4 -3.89 -14.57 5.96
CA LEU A 4 -4.40 -13.72 4.89
C LEU A 4 -3.99 -14.33 3.54
N GLN A 5 -4.97 -14.84 2.79
CA GLN A 5 -4.73 -15.36 1.45
C GLN A 5 -4.46 -14.16 0.52
N THR A 6 -3.21 -14.04 0.07
CA THR A 6 -2.77 -12.94 -0.80
C THR A 6 -2.90 -13.29 -2.29
N ASN A 7 -4.06 -13.80 -2.69
CA ASN A 7 -4.32 -14.37 -4.03
C ASN A 7 -5.21 -13.49 -4.93
N VAL A 8 -5.52 -12.26 -4.52
CA VAL A 8 -6.39 -11.37 -5.30
C VAL A 8 -5.56 -10.74 -6.43
N SER A 9 -5.81 -11.17 -7.66
CA SER A 9 -5.02 -10.77 -8.85
C SER A 9 -4.96 -9.26 -9.05
N VAL A 10 -6.07 -8.55 -8.87
CA VAL A 10 -6.13 -7.08 -9.01
C VAL A 10 -5.24 -6.37 -7.97
N VAL A 11 -5.26 -6.85 -6.73
CA VAL A 11 -4.43 -6.30 -5.65
C VAL A 11 -2.96 -6.62 -5.93
N ASN A 12 -2.64 -7.85 -6.31
CA ASN A 12 -1.26 -8.24 -6.61
C ASN A 12 -0.69 -7.47 -7.80
N ASN A 13 -1.46 -7.29 -8.87
CA ASN A 13 -1.07 -6.47 -10.03
C ASN A 13 -0.82 -5.01 -9.66
N PHE A 14 -1.56 -4.47 -8.70
CA PHE A 14 -1.29 -3.15 -8.16
C PHE A 14 -0.01 -3.12 -7.32
N LEU A 15 0.17 -4.07 -6.40
CA LEU A 15 1.33 -4.16 -5.53
C LEU A 15 2.64 -4.35 -6.30
N PHE A 16 2.63 -5.14 -7.38
CA PHE A 16 3.82 -5.38 -8.21
C PHE A 16 4.41 -4.10 -8.80
N LYS A 17 3.62 -3.03 -8.95
CA LYS A 17 4.12 -1.72 -9.37
C LYS A 17 5.12 -1.12 -8.39
N PHE A 18 5.14 -1.57 -7.14
CA PHE A 18 6.02 -1.10 -6.08
C PHE A 18 7.17 -2.07 -5.79
N LYS A 19 7.22 -3.25 -6.42
CA LYS A 19 8.18 -4.32 -6.09
C LYS A 19 9.63 -3.85 -6.11
N GLU A 20 9.99 -3.02 -7.10
CA GLU A 20 11.35 -2.48 -7.27
C GLU A 20 11.82 -1.57 -6.13
N LEU A 21 10.90 -1.05 -5.30
CA LEU A 21 11.22 -0.17 -4.17
C LEU A 21 11.60 -0.93 -2.90
N PHE A 22 11.45 -2.26 -2.91
CA PHE A 22 11.60 -3.10 -1.74
C PHE A 22 12.47 -4.31 -2.08
N SER A 23 13.27 -4.78 -1.13
CA SER A 23 13.81 -6.14 -1.19
C SER A 23 12.69 -7.18 -1.14
N ASN A 24 12.97 -8.43 -1.54
CA ASN A 24 11.96 -9.49 -1.52
C ASN A 24 11.29 -9.69 -0.14
N LYS A 25 12.06 -9.55 0.95
CA LYS A 25 11.54 -9.66 2.33
C LYS A 25 10.62 -8.49 2.66
N GLN A 26 11.07 -7.26 2.40
CA GLN A 26 10.27 -6.05 2.60
C GLN A 26 9.00 -6.06 1.75
N PHE A 27 9.07 -6.53 0.50
CA PHE A 27 7.91 -6.60 -0.38
C PHE A 27 6.85 -7.58 0.12
N SER A 28 7.27 -8.73 0.66
CA SER A 28 6.36 -9.69 1.29
C SER A 28 5.63 -9.09 2.50
N MET A 29 6.36 -8.32 3.32
CA MET A 29 5.79 -7.61 4.47
C MET A 29 4.82 -6.50 4.02
N PHE A 30 5.22 -5.71 3.03
CA PHE A 30 4.39 -4.69 2.41
C PHE A 30 3.08 -5.28 1.86
N GLN A 31 3.17 -6.36 1.08
CA GLN A 31 2.00 -7.06 0.54
C GLN A 31 1.07 -7.52 1.67
N SER A 32 1.62 -8.21 2.67
CA SER A 32 0.87 -8.70 3.83
C SER A 32 0.15 -7.56 4.58
N PHE A 33 0.84 -6.43 4.76
CA PHE A 33 0.29 -5.23 5.39
C PHE A 33 -0.86 -4.62 4.57
N ILE A 34 -0.71 -4.46 3.25
CA ILE A 34 -1.79 -3.92 2.40
C ILE A 34 -3.03 -4.83 2.46
N TYR A 35 -2.85 -6.16 2.42
CA TYR A 35 -3.97 -7.10 2.56
C TYR A 35 -4.67 -6.98 3.91
N ALA A 36 -3.91 -6.80 4.99
CA ALA A 36 -4.50 -6.57 6.31
C ALA A 36 -5.27 -5.25 6.37
N MET A 37 -4.75 -4.18 5.75
CA MET A 37 -5.47 -2.90 5.63
C MET A 37 -6.75 -3.00 4.82
N LEU A 38 -6.78 -3.79 3.75
CA LEU A 38 -7.99 -3.96 2.94
C LEU A 38 -9.05 -4.80 3.65
N ARG A 39 -8.64 -5.70 4.55
CA ARG A 39 -9.56 -6.56 5.29
C ARG A 39 -10.22 -5.84 6.46
N ASP A 40 -9.47 -5.05 7.20
CA ASP A 40 -9.96 -4.41 8.43
C ASP A 40 -10.34 -2.94 8.19
N TYR A 41 -11.62 -2.63 8.36
CA TYR A 41 -12.15 -1.26 8.24
C TYR A 41 -11.91 -0.40 9.50
N LYS A 42 -11.47 -1.01 10.62
CA LYS A 42 -11.21 -0.32 11.90
C LYS A 42 -9.77 0.18 11.96
N ARG A 43 -9.47 1.04 12.94
CA ARG A 43 -8.09 1.50 13.22
C ARG A 43 -7.18 0.28 13.42
N LEU A 44 -6.19 0.16 12.55
CA LEU A 44 -5.17 -0.87 12.62
C LEU A 44 -4.03 -0.40 13.52
N ASN A 45 -3.65 -1.26 14.47
CA ASN A 45 -2.43 -1.10 15.26
C ASN A 45 -1.54 -2.33 15.06
N LEU A 46 -0.24 -2.15 15.27
CA LEU A 46 0.78 -3.19 15.04
C LEU A 46 0.51 -4.47 15.85
N SER A 47 0.03 -4.33 17.10
CA SER A 47 -0.29 -5.48 17.96
C SER A 47 -1.48 -6.30 17.45
N SER A 48 -2.46 -5.64 16.83
CA SER A 48 -3.62 -6.30 16.23
C SER A 48 -3.23 -6.96 14.90
N LEU A 49 -2.34 -6.31 14.13
CA LEU A 49 -1.77 -6.84 12.90
C LEU A 49 -0.94 -8.10 13.16
N SER A 50 -0.07 -8.12 14.17
CA SER A 50 0.75 -9.29 14.47
C SER A 50 -0.07 -10.52 14.88
N LYS A 51 -1.29 -10.33 15.40
CA LYS A 51 -2.23 -11.42 15.70
C LYS A 51 -2.94 -11.98 14.46
N GLN A 52 -3.06 -11.18 13.42
CA GLN A 52 -3.74 -11.56 12.18
C GLN A 52 -2.78 -12.04 11.09
N LEU A 53 -1.56 -11.52 11.10
CA LEU A 53 -0.49 -11.91 10.20
C LEU A 53 0.33 -13.05 10.80
N SER A 54 1.01 -13.80 9.94
CA SER A 54 2.03 -14.78 10.36
C SER A 54 3.36 -14.11 10.73
N SER A 55 3.34 -12.81 11.01
CA SER A 55 4.53 -11.99 11.24
C SER A 55 4.52 -11.45 12.67
N ASP A 56 5.65 -11.57 13.34
CA ASP A 56 5.80 -11.08 14.70
C ASP A 56 5.77 -9.55 14.76
N TYR A 57 5.34 -9.02 15.90
CA TYR A 57 5.28 -7.59 16.18
C TYR A 57 6.62 -6.90 15.93
N GLN A 58 7.72 -7.52 16.38
CA GLN A 58 9.06 -6.95 16.19
C GLN A 58 9.44 -6.84 14.71
N ALA A 59 9.05 -7.83 13.88
CA ALA A 59 9.30 -7.78 12.45
C ALA A 59 8.50 -6.64 11.79
N LEU A 60 7.24 -6.44 12.19
CA LEU A 60 6.43 -5.32 11.72
C LEU A 60 7.03 -3.98 12.18
N GLN A 61 7.42 -3.85 13.44
CA GLN A 61 8.06 -2.64 13.96
C GLN A 61 9.35 -2.32 13.19
N TYR A 62 10.23 -3.29 13.02
CA TYR A 62 11.46 -3.13 12.24
C TYR A 62 11.15 -2.70 10.80
N PHE A 63 10.17 -3.33 10.17
CA PHE A 63 9.75 -2.96 8.82
C PHE A 63 9.32 -1.48 8.72
N PHE A 64 8.55 -0.97 9.68
CA PHE A 64 8.07 0.42 9.62
C PHE A 64 9.09 1.47 10.09
N SER A 65 9.94 1.12 11.04
CA SER A 65 10.84 2.09 11.69
C SER A 65 12.26 2.07 11.12
N ASP A 66 12.83 0.89 10.93
CA ASP A 66 14.28 0.72 10.80
C ASP A 66 14.70 0.13 9.44
N SER A 67 13.76 -0.46 8.69
CA SER A 67 14.10 -1.12 7.44
C SER A 67 14.34 -0.10 6.32
N ASP A 68 15.35 -0.40 5.49
CA ASP A 68 15.84 0.50 4.44
C ASP A 68 14.90 0.52 3.23
N TRP A 69 13.81 1.27 3.32
CA TRP A 69 12.96 1.69 2.21
C TRP A 69 12.61 3.17 2.33
N SER A 70 12.48 3.85 1.20
CA SER A 70 12.26 5.30 1.18
C SER A 70 10.78 5.66 1.04
N ASN A 71 10.25 6.38 2.03
CA ASN A 71 8.89 6.93 1.97
C ASN A 71 8.73 7.91 0.80
N ASP A 72 9.76 8.69 0.48
CA ASP A 72 9.75 9.62 -0.65
C ASP A 72 9.65 8.89 -1.98
N ASN A 73 10.44 7.83 -2.17
CA ASN A 73 10.38 7.01 -3.38
C ASN A 73 9.01 6.32 -3.53
N LEU A 74 8.43 5.85 -2.42
CA LEU A 74 7.09 5.27 -2.38
C LEU A 74 6.03 6.30 -2.80
N ASN A 75 6.10 7.52 -2.26
CA ASN A 75 5.19 8.61 -2.59
C ASN A 75 5.34 9.08 -4.05
N ILE A 76 6.56 9.20 -4.55
CA ILE A 76 6.85 9.54 -5.96
C ILE A 76 6.25 8.47 -6.89
N LYS A 77 6.47 7.18 -6.60
CA LYS A 77 5.89 6.09 -7.39
C LYS A 77 4.36 6.12 -7.36
N ARG A 78 3.75 6.38 -6.19
CA ARG A 78 2.30 6.57 -6.03
C ARG A 78 1.79 7.71 -6.91
N ILE A 79 2.41 8.88 -6.85
CA ILE A 79 2.04 10.05 -7.67
C ILE A 79 2.16 9.73 -9.16
N ASN A 80 3.25 9.08 -9.58
CA ASN A 80 3.46 8.69 -10.97
C ASN A 80 2.42 7.68 -11.48
N ILE A 81 1.96 6.76 -10.64
CA ILE A 81 0.85 5.85 -10.97
C ILE A 81 -0.44 6.64 -11.17
N LEU A 82 -0.75 7.58 -10.26
CA LEU A 82 -1.94 8.42 -10.37
C LEU A 82 -1.87 9.32 -11.62
N LYS A 83 -0.71 9.90 -11.95
CA LYS A 83 -0.50 10.72 -13.17
C LYS A 83 -0.85 10.00 -14.46
N LYS A 84 -0.68 8.68 -14.50
CA LYS A 84 -1.01 7.86 -15.68
C LYS A 84 -2.51 7.50 -15.75
N GLN A 85 -3.27 7.72 -14.68
CA GLN A 85 -4.71 7.46 -14.68
C GLN A 85 -5.46 8.64 -15.31
N ARG A 86 -6.20 8.35 -16.39
CA ARG A 86 -6.99 9.35 -17.15
C ARG A 86 -8.03 10.08 -16.31
N THR A 87 -8.48 9.45 -15.22
CA THR A 87 -9.50 9.98 -14.31
C THR A 87 -8.93 10.87 -13.21
N THR A 88 -7.63 11.11 -13.14
CA THR A 88 -7.04 12.03 -12.15
C THR A 88 -6.54 13.29 -12.84
N GLY A 89 -7.16 14.42 -12.51
CA GLY A 89 -6.69 15.73 -12.95
C GLY A 89 -5.49 16.15 -12.10
N PHE A 90 -4.42 16.60 -12.74
CA PHE A 90 -3.27 17.17 -12.06
C PHE A 90 -3.20 18.66 -12.35
N SER A 91 -3.19 19.48 -11.30
CA SER A 91 -2.84 20.90 -11.45
C SER A 91 -1.32 21.08 -11.48
N LYS A 92 -0.85 22.17 -12.09
CA LYS A 92 0.57 22.57 -12.14
C LYS A 92 1.16 22.77 -10.73
N ASP A 93 0.31 23.04 -9.75
CA ASP A 93 0.69 23.28 -8.34
C ASP A 93 0.70 21.99 -7.48
N GLY A 94 0.67 20.81 -8.10
CA GLY A 94 0.84 19.53 -7.37
C GLY A 94 -0.40 19.04 -6.60
N VAL A 95 -1.53 19.73 -6.69
CA VAL A 95 -2.79 19.29 -6.10
C VAL A 95 -3.37 18.13 -6.92
N LEU A 96 -3.52 16.96 -6.29
CA LEU A 96 -4.26 15.82 -6.82
C LEU A 96 -5.75 16.15 -6.79
N ALA A 97 -6.31 16.55 -7.93
CA ALA A 97 -7.75 16.70 -8.07
C ALA A 97 -8.36 15.32 -8.39
N ILE A 98 -8.87 14.64 -7.36
CA ILE A 98 -9.78 13.49 -7.56
C ILE A 98 -11.09 14.10 -8.07
N PRO A 99 -11.54 13.83 -9.30
CA PRO A 99 -12.80 14.38 -9.77
C PRO A 99 -13.92 13.83 -8.89
N LYS A 100 -14.64 14.73 -8.21
CA LYS A 100 -15.98 14.42 -7.74
C LYS A 100 -16.78 13.99 -8.97
N GLY A 101 -17.44 12.84 -8.86
CA GLY A 101 -18.07 12.14 -9.98
C GLY A 101 -18.80 13.08 -10.94
N ARG A 102 -18.71 12.74 -12.24
CA ARG A 102 -19.58 13.27 -13.30
C ARG A 102 -21.03 13.27 -12.80
N LEU A 103 -21.54 14.43 -12.38
CA LEU A 103 -22.96 14.70 -12.51
C LEU A 103 -23.17 14.86 -14.01
N ARG A 104 -23.84 13.84 -14.59
CA ARG A 104 -24.33 13.92 -15.96
C ARG A 104 -25.28 15.11 -16.02
N THR A 105 -24.92 16.10 -16.84
CA THR A 105 -25.86 17.10 -17.35
C THR A 105 -26.92 16.44 -18.20
#